data_AF-Q4SV62-F1
#
_entry.id   AF-Q4SV62-F1
#
_cell.length_a   1.000
_cell.length_b   1.000
_cell.length_c   1.000
_cell.angle_alpha   90.00
_cell.angle_beta   90.00
_cell.angle_gamma   90.00
#
_symmetry.space_group_name_H-M   'P 1'
#
loop_
_entity.id
_entity.type
_entity.pdbx_description
1 polymer ?
#
loop_
_entity_poly.entity_id
_entity_poly.type
_entity_poly.pdbx_seq_one_letter_code
_entity_poly.pdbx_strand_id
1 'polypeptide(L)'
;SDVLLFLSGVPPNKATFIDDLVVMLPQNVWDHLYSRYGGGPAVNHLYVCHTCQMEIEKFDKRRKSELDMFVRLNKAFQEDESPSVIYCISMQWFREWEGFVKGKDNDAPGPVDNSKISVNKNGHLTLKQGADSGQISEETWNFLHSIYGGGPIVTVRPNISHQEAESLLSEGKIEVETRSI
;
A
#
# COMPACT_ATOMS: atom_id res chain seq x y z
N SER A 1 -37.40 -1.11 -13.65
CA SER A 1 -37.92 -1.83 -12.48
C SER A 1 -36.95 -2.95 -12.16
N ASP A 2 -35.98 -2.67 -11.31
CA ASP A 2 -34.88 -3.59 -11.00
C ASP A 2 -35.30 -4.53 -9.88
N VAL A 3 -35.70 -5.74 -10.25
CA VAL A 3 -35.94 -6.82 -9.29
C VAL A 3 -34.57 -7.37 -8.90
N LEU A 4 -34.08 -6.88 -7.77
CA LEU A 4 -32.84 -7.30 -7.12
C LEU A 4 -32.86 -8.83 -6.88
N LEU A 5 -31.85 -9.52 -7.42
CA LEU A 5 -31.50 -10.92 -7.18
C LEU A 5 -31.43 -11.21 -5.68
N PHE A 6 -32.44 -11.90 -5.12
CA PHE A 6 -32.40 -12.37 -3.74
C PHE A 6 -31.91 -13.84 -3.65
N LEU A 7 -30.63 -13.98 -3.29
CA LEU A 7 -30.11 -14.85 -2.20
C LEU A 7 -30.09 -16.39 -2.36
N SER A 8 -29.25 -16.90 -3.26
CA SER A 8 -28.67 -18.27 -3.09
C SER A 8 -27.13 -18.28 -3.10
N GLY A 9 -26.52 -17.09 -3.22
CA GLY A 9 -25.06 -16.92 -3.24
C GLY A 9 -24.49 -16.90 -1.84
N VAL A 10 -23.87 -18.00 -1.43
CA VAL A 10 -23.08 -18.09 -0.20
C VAL A 10 -21.82 -17.24 -0.37
N PRO A 11 -21.53 -16.28 0.54
CA PRO A 11 -20.27 -15.56 0.55
C PRO A 11 -19.08 -16.54 0.55
N PRO A 12 -18.05 -16.36 -0.29
CA PRO A 12 -16.95 -17.33 -0.42
C PRO A 12 -16.27 -17.67 0.92
N ASN A 13 -16.14 -16.69 1.82
CA ASN A 13 -15.56 -16.88 3.15
C ASN A 13 -16.42 -17.71 4.12
N LYS A 14 -17.69 -17.99 3.78
CA LYS A 14 -18.60 -18.84 4.55
C LYS A 14 -18.86 -20.19 3.89
N ALA A 15 -18.42 -20.36 2.65
CA ALA A 15 -18.71 -21.56 1.86
C ALA A 15 -18.10 -22.83 2.46
N THR A 16 -16.97 -22.72 3.16
CA THR A 16 -16.23 -23.87 3.72
C THR A 16 -16.88 -24.47 4.96
N PHE A 17 -17.78 -23.76 5.64
CA PHE A 17 -18.48 -24.21 6.85
C PHE A 17 -19.99 -23.97 6.74
N ILE A 18 -20.51 -23.94 5.50
CA ILE A 18 -21.93 -23.65 5.26
C ILE A 18 -22.83 -24.69 5.93
N ASP A 19 -22.39 -25.95 6.01
CA ASP A 19 -23.12 -27.05 6.65
C ASP A 19 -23.31 -26.83 8.16
N ASP A 20 -22.42 -26.07 8.81
CA ASP A 20 -22.56 -25.69 10.22
C ASP A 20 -23.55 -24.52 10.42
N LEU A 21 -23.85 -23.78 9.34
CA LEU A 21 -24.72 -22.60 9.37
C LEU A 21 -26.16 -22.90 9.00
N VAL A 22 -26.44 -24.06 8.38
CA VAL A 22 -27.75 -24.39 7.83
C VAL A 22 -28.30 -25.68 8.41
N VAL A 23 -29.63 -25.77 8.50
CA VAL A 23 -30.32 -26.99 8.88
C VAL A 23 -31.31 -27.37 7.79
N MET A 24 -31.25 -28.63 7.38
CA MET A 24 -32.20 -29.18 6.43
C MET A 24 -33.53 -29.43 7.15
N LEU A 25 -34.59 -28.79 6.68
CA LEU A 25 -35.94 -28.99 7.21
C LEU A 25 -36.66 -30.09 6.41
N PRO A 26 -37.33 -31.04 7.10
CA PRO A 26 -38.27 -31.93 6.44
C PRO A 26 -39.40 -31.16 5.73
N GLN A 27 -39.85 -31.66 4.57
CA GLN A 27 -40.86 -30.98 3.73
C GLN A 27 -42.14 -30.63 4.48
N ASN A 28 -42.67 -31.56 5.29
CA ASN A 28 -43.89 -31.34 6.07
C ASN A 28 -43.75 -30.21 7.10
N VAL A 29 -42.55 -30.05 7.68
CA VAL A 29 -42.24 -28.96 8.61
C VAL A 29 -42.17 -27.64 7.84
N TRP A 30 -41.51 -27.64 6.68
CA TRP A 30 -41.45 -26.47 5.79
C TRP A 30 -42.84 -26.00 5.36
N ASP A 31 -43.68 -26.90 4.85
CA ASP A 31 -45.02 -26.57 4.35
C ASP A 31 -45.90 -25.94 5.44
N HIS A 32 -45.82 -26.48 6.67
CA HIS A 32 -46.53 -25.92 7.82
C HIS A 32 -46.04 -24.52 8.18
N LEU A 33 -44.72 -24.30 8.19
CA LEU A 33 -44.12 -22.98 8.48
C LEU A 33 -44.49 -21.97 7.39
N TYR A 34 -44.37 -22.34 6.12
CA TYR A 34 -44.69 -21.48 4.98
C TYR A 34 -46.18 -21.13 4.93
N SER A 35 -47.07 -22.11 5.14
CA SER A 35 -48.52 -21.86 5.16
C SER A 35 -48.95 -20.90 6.27
N ARG A 36 -48.21 -20.88 7.40
CA ARG A 36 -48.58 -20.08 8.57
C ARG A 36 -47.92 -18.69 8.59
N TYR A 37 -46.70 -18.58 8.09
CA TYR A 37 -45.89 -17.36 8.20
C TYR A 37 -45.50 -16.75 6.85
N GLY A 38 -45.71 -17.46 5.74
CA GLY A 38 -45.23 -17.08 4.41
C GLY A 38 -43.70 -17.15 4.32
N GLY A 39 -43.11 -16.44 3.34
CA GLY A 39 -41.66 -16.31 3.20
C GLY A 39 -41.20 -16.32 1.75
N GLY A 40 -39.88 -16.40 1.57
CA GLY A 40 -39.25 -16.62 0.27
C GLY A 40 -39.38 -18.08 -0.20
N PRO A 41 -38.97 -18.38 -1.45
CA PRO A 41 -38.96 -19.75 -1.96
C PRO A 41 -38.05 -20.65 -1.12
N ALA A 42 -38.38 -21.95 -1.10
CA ALA A 42 -37.49 -22.95 -0.51
C ALA A 42 -36.13 -22.95 -1.21
N VAL A 43 -35.05 -23.00 -0.43
CA VAL A 43 -33.68 -23.08 -0.95
C VAL A 43 -33.21 -24.52 -0.83
N ASN A 44 -33.07 -25.19 -1.97
CA ASN A 44 -32.66 -26.61 -2.02
C ASN A 44 -31.18 -26.78 -2.36
N HIS A 45 -30.55 -25.74 -2.92
CA HIS A 45 -29.13 -25.73 -3.29
C HIS A 45 -28.53 -24.38 -2.95
N LEU A 46 -27.35 -24.42 -2.34
CA LEU A 46 -26.54 -23.25 -2.05
C LEU A 46 -25.33 -23.26 -2.98
N TYR A 47 -25.06 -22.14 -3.62
CA TYR A 47 -23.90 -21.96 -4.50
C TYR A 47 -23.03 -20.85 -3.96
N VAL A 48 -21.72 -20.94 -4.14
CA VAL A 48 -20.84 -19.82 -3.85
C VAL A 48 -21.20 -18.65 -4.77
N CYS A 49 -21.29 -17.45 -4.20
CA CYS A 49 -21.52 -16.23 -4.95
C CYS A 49 -20.34 -15.96 -5.90
N HIS A 50 -20.50 -16.27 -7.19
CA HIS A 50 -19.43 -16.10 -8.18
C HIS A 50 -19.00 -14.63 -8.34
N THR A 51 -19.94 -13.68 -8.33
CA THR A 51 -19.61 -12.24 -8.34
C THR A 51 -18.75 -11.84 -7.15
N CYS A 52 -19.10 -12.30 -5.96
CA CYS A 52 -18.35 -12.02 -4.73
C CYS A 52 -16.94 -12.62 -4.81
N GLN A 53 -16.82 -13.84 -5.36
CA GLN A 53 -15.54 -14.50 -5.57
C GLN A 53 -14.65 -13.70 -6.54
N MET A 54 -15.20 -13.28 -7.69
CA MET A 54 -14.47 -12.49 -8.68
C MET A 54 -13.98 -11.15 -8.11
N GLU A 55 -14.80 -10.48 -7.29
CA GLU A 55 -14.38 -9.23 -6.64
C GLU A 55 -13.28 -9.46 -5.59
N ILE A 56 -13.33 -10.55 -4.82
CA ILE A 56 -12.24 -10.93 -3.89
C ILE A 56 -10.95 -11.20 -4.66
N GLU A 57 -11.01 -12.01 -5.73
CA GLU A 57 -9.83 -12.34 -6.56
C GLU A 57 -9.23 -11.09 -7.22
N LYS A 58 -10.08 -10.19 -7.71
CA LYS A 58 -9.66 -8.90 -8.28
C LYS A 58 -9.00 -8.02 -7.22
N PHE A 59 -9.55 -7.98 -6.02
CA PHE A 59 -9.01 -7.23 -4.90
C PHE A 59 -7.63 -7.77 -4.47
N ASP A 60 -7.50 -9.08 -4.36
CA ASP A 60 -6.24 -9.76 -4.04
C ASP A 60 -5.19 -9.53 -5.12
N LYS A 61 -5.59 -9.63 -6.39
CA LYS A 61 -4.72 -9.34 -7.52
C LYS A 61 -4.21 -7.91 -7.48
N ARG A 62 -5.06 -6.94 -7.12
CA ARG A 62 -4.65 -5.54 -6.96
C ARG A 62 -3.59 -5.41 -5.86
N ARG A 63 -3.86 -5.93 -4.65
CA ARG A 63 -2.92 -5.89 -3.51
C ARG A 63 -1.55 -6.44 -3.87
N LYS A 64 -1.54 -7.63 -4.49
CA LYS A 64 -0.31 -8.28 -4.95
C LYS A 64 0.43 -7.45 -5.99
N SER A 65 -0.29 -6.95 -7.00
CA SER A 65 0.32 -6.15 -8.08
C SER A 65 0.94 -4.86 -7.56
N GLU A 66 0.30 -4.22 -6.58
CA GLU A 66 0.84 -3.03 -5.93
C GLU A 66 2.09 -3.32 -5.10
N LEU A 67 2.07 -4.38 -4.30
CA LEU A 67 3.22 -4.81 -3.50
C LEU A 67 4.41 -5.19 -4.39
N ASP A 68 4.19 -5.98 -5.43
CA ASP A 68 5.24 -6.45 -6.34
C ASP A 68 5.92 -5.27 -7.05
N MET A 69 5.14 -4.28 -7.51
CA MET A 69 5.69 -3.08 -8.13
C MET A 69 6.49 -2.24 -7.13
N PHE A 70 5.95 -2.02 -5.92
CA PHE A 70 6.67 -1.29 -4.88
C PHE A 70 8.00 -1.95 -4.53
N VAL A 71 8.02 -3.28 -4.31
CA VAL A 71 9.25 -4.02 -4.00
C VAL A 71 10.28 -3.86 -5.11
N ARG A 72 9.86 -3.92 -6.38
CA ARG A 72 10.74 -3.72 -7.53
C ARG A 72 11.34 -2.32 -7.56
N LEU A 73 10.53 -1.28 -7.38
CA LEU A 73 10.96 0.11 -7.40
C LEU A 73 11.85 0.45 -6.21
N ASN A 74 11.48 -0.03 -5.01
CA ASN A 74 12.30 0.15 -3.82
C ASN A 74 13.65 -0.54 -3.95
N LYS A 75 13.71 -1.76 -4.52
CA LYS A 75 14.98 -2.42 -4.80
C LYS A 75 15.86 -1.60 -5.74
N ALA A 76 15.29 -1.08 -6.83
CA ALA A 76 16.02 -0.22 -7.76
C ALA A 76 16.54 1.07 -7.08
N PHE A 77 15.75 1.64 -6.17
CA PHE A 77 16.17 2.81 -5.39
C PHE A 77 17.33 2.53 -4.43
N GLN A 78 17.37 1.33 -3.83
CA GLN A 78 18.49 0.92 -2.96
C GLN A 78 19.78 0.62 -3.74
N GLU A 79 19.65 0.29 -5.03
CA GLU A 79 20.79 0.06 -5.94
C GLU A 79 21.31 1.36 -6.57
N ASP A 80 20.58 2.47 -6.46
CA ASP A 80 21.04 3.80 -6.90
C ASP A 80 21.96 4.42 -5.84
N GLU A 81 23.26 4.42 -6.13
CA GLU A 81 24.29 4.93 -5.22
C GLU A 81 24.28 6.47 -5.09
N SER A 82 23.65 7.19 -6.03
CA SER A 82 23.73 8.66 -6.07
C SER A 82 22.42 9.33 -6.52
N PRO A 83 21.30 9.14 -5.79
CA PRO A 83 20.03 9.75 -6.17
C PRO A 83 20.11 11.27 -6.06
N SER A 84 19.78 12.00 -7.12
CA SER A 84 19.87 13.47 -7.13
C SER A 84 18.76 14.15 -6.31
N VAL A 85 17.60 13.51 -6.23
CA VAL A 85 16.42 13.99 -5.50
C VAL A 85 15.76 12.79 -4.84
N ILE A 86 15.42 12.94 -3.55
CA ILE A 86 14.74 11.91 -2.77
C ILE A 86 13.34 12.43 -2.43
N TYR A 87 12.32 11.62 -2.71
CA TYR A 87 10.94 11.92 -2.35
C TYR A 87 10.64 11.42 -0.94
N CYS A 88 9.79 12.16 -0.22
CA CYS A 88 9.39 11.82 1.14
C CYS A 88 7.91 11.42 1.18
N ILE A 89 7.61 10.40 1.98
CA ILE A 89 6.24 9.94 2.20
C ILE A 89 5.95 9.79 3.69
N SER A 90 4.75 10.20 4.11
CA SER A 90 4.30 10.06 5.50
C SER A 90 4.28 8.59 5.91
N MET A 91 4.97 8.26 7.02
CA MET A 91 4.92 6.90 7.56
C MET A 91 3.54 6.52 8.10
N GLN A 92 2.70 7.50 8.44
CA GLN A 92 1.31 7.23 8.78
C GLN A 92 0.57 6.61 7.58
N TRP A 93 0.58 7.30 6.44
CA TRP A 93 -0.06 6.82 5.22
C TRP A 93 0.57 5.52 4.72
N PHE A 94 1.90 5.44 4.76
CA PHE A 94 2.61 4.26 4.30
C PHE A 94 2.27 3.01 5.11
N ARG A 95 2.04 3.12 6.43
CA ARG A 95 1.59 2.00 7.27
C ARG A 95 0.18 1.53 6.91
N GLU A 96 -0.72 2.45 6.59
CA GLU A 96 -2.07 2.12 6.10
C GLU A 96 -1.99 1.37 4.76
N TRP A 97 -1.19 1.89 3.82
CA TRP A 97 -0.92 1.22 2.56
C TRP A 97 -0.29 -0.17 2.74
N GLU A 98 0.71 -0.29 3.61
CA GLU A 98 1.38 -1.55 3.91
C GLU A 98 0.40 -2.57 4.52
N GLY A 99 -0.46 -2.13 5.43
CA GLY A 99 -1.53 -2.93 6.03
C GLY A 99 -2.50 -3.46 4.99
N PHE A 100 -2.92 -2.60 4.07
CA PHE A 100 -3.76 -2.95 2.92
C PHE A 100 -3.09 -4.01 2.03
N VAL A 101 -1.90 -3.76 1.49
CA VAL A 101 -1.26 -4.67 0.51
C VAL A 101 -0.81 -6.00 1.12
N LYS A 102 -0.53 -6.05 2.44
CA LYS A 102 -0.24 -7.28 3.18
C LYS A 102 -1.51 -7.99 3.70
N GLY A 103 -2.68 -7.43 3.44
CA GLY A 103 -3.97 -7.98 3.82
C GLY A 103 -4.24 -8.06 5.32
N LYS A 104 -3.60 -7.18 6.10
CA LYS A 104 -3.96 -6.94 7.50
C LYS A 104 -5.24 -6.12 7.61
N ASP A 105 -5.39 -5.15 6.70
CA ASP A 105 -6.53 -4.26 6.62
C ASP A 105 -7.31 -4.53 5.31
N ASN A 106 -8.64 -4.42 5.39
CA ASN A 106 -9.52 -4.61 4.22
C ASN A 106 -9.77 -3.30 3.47
N ASP A 107 -9.43 -2.16 4.06
CA ASP A 107 -9.62 -0.86 3.45
C ASP A 107 -8.33 -0.40 2.77
N ALA A 108 -8.43 0.03 1.52
CA ALA A 108 -7.32 0.70 0.84
C ALA A 108 -7.05 2.05 1.52
N PRO A 109 -5.79 2.52 1.56
CA PRO A 109 -5.50 3.83 2.12
C PRO A 109 -6.21 4.92 1.30
N GLY A 110 -6.46 6.06 1.96
CA GLY A 110 -6.94 7.25 1.28
C GLY A 110 -5.87 7.88 0.38
N PRO A 111 -6.09 9.11 -0.12
CA PRO A 111 -5.06 9.84 -0.84
C PRO A 111 -3.80 10.03 0.01
N VAL A 112 -2.62 10.06 -0.63
CA VAL A 112 -1.36 10.31 0.07
C VAL A 112 -1.45 11.64 0.82
N ASP A 113 -1.24 11.63 2.14
CA ASP A 113 -1.25 12.84 2.96
C ASP A 113 0.12 13.10 3.60
N ASN A 114 0.84 14.04 3.01
CA ASN A 114 2.14 14.52 3.48
C ASN A 114 2.02 15.80 4.34
N SER A 115 0.82 16.28 4.65
CA SER A 115 0.61 17.56 5.34
C SER A 115 1.35 17.59 6.68
N LYS A 116 1.34 16.48 7.43
CA LYS A 116 2.02 16.35 8.74
C LYS A 116 3.55 16.29 8.66
N ILE A 117 4.10 15.92 7.51
CA ILE A 117 5.54 15.86 7.27
C ILE A 117 6.08 17.07 6.52
N SER A 118 5.20 17.97 6.07
CA SER A 118 5.58 19.17 5.31
C SER A 118 5.57 20.41 6.20
N VAL A 119 6.45 21.36 5.87
CA VAL A 119 6.41 22.73 6.40
C VAL A 119 6.57 23.72 5.25
N ASN A 120 5.71 24.73 5.23
CA ASN A 120 5.80 25.81 4.28
C ASN A 120 6.85 26.83 4.76
N LYS A 121 7.92 27.01 3.99
CA LYS A 121 8.92 28.06 4.16
C LYS A 121 8.85 28.98 2.95
N ASN A 122 8.29 30.17 3.13
CA ASN A 122 8.21 31.21 2.09
C ASN A 122 7.54 30.76 0.77
N GLY A 123 6.49 29.95 0.86
CA GLY A 123 5.78 29.42 -0.31
C GLY A 123 6.34 28.09 -0.83
N HIS A 124 7.46 27.61 -0.29
CA HIS A 124 8.06 26.33 -0.65
C HIS A 124 7.77 25.26 0.42
N LEU A 125 7.23 24.12 0.00
CA LEU A 125 7.00 22.98 0.89
C LEU A 125 8.30 22.18 1.03
N THR A 126 8.74 22.01 2.27
CA THR A 126 9.97 21.27 2.62
C THR A 126 9.66 20.23 3.68
N LEU A 127 10.54 19.25 3.84
CA LEU A 127 10.41 18.26 4.92
C LEU A 127 10.51 18.95 6.29
N LYS A 128 9.51 18.71 7.13
CA LYS A 128 9.51 19.16 8.53
C LYS A 128 10.54 18.34 9.31
N GLN A 129 11.45 19.03 10.00
CA GLN A 129 12.48 18.40 10.80
C GLN A 129 11.87 17.49 11.87
N GLY A 130 12.38 16.25 11.97
CA GLY A 130 11.90 15.25 12.93
C GLY A 130 10.53 14.64 12.59
N ALA A 131 9.99 14.88 11.40
CA ALA A 131 8.77 14.23 10.96
C ALA A 131 8.97 12.73 10.72
N ASP A 132 7.94 11.93 11.00
CA ASP A 132 7.91 10.49 10.72
C ASP A 132 7.66 10.26 9.22
N SER A 133 8.74 10.27 8.43
CA SER A 133 8.71 10.14 6.97
C SER A 133 9.64 9.04 6.47
N GLY A 134 9.20 8.29 5.47
CA GLY A 134 10.04 7.40 4.66
C GLY A 134 10.61 8.12 3.44
N GLN A 135 11.71 7.58 2.91
CA GLN A 135 12.35 8.03 1.68
C GLN A 135 12.02 7.05 0.55
N ILE A 136 11.67 7.58 -0.62
CA ILE A 136 11.33 6.80 -1.81
C ILE A 136 11.88 7.49 -3.06
N SER A 137 12.01 6.73 -4.15
CA SER A 137 12.37 7.29 -5.46
C SER A 137 11.23 8.08 -6.09
N GLU A 138 11.55 8.86 -7.13
CA GLU A 138 10.55 9.56 -7.95
C GLU A 138 9.56 8.57 -8.60
N GLU A 139 10.05 7.45 -9.11
CA GLU A 139 9.23 6.42 -9.74
C GLU A 139 8.26 5.81 -8.74
N THR A 140 8.72 5.58 -7.51
CA THR A 140 7.89 5.07 -6.43
C THR A 140 6.81 6.09 -6.05
N TRP A 141 7.16 7.37 -5.96
CA TRP A 141 6.19 8.44 -5.72
C TRP A 141 5.14 8.50 -6.84
N ASN A 142 5.57 8.54 -8.09
CA ASN A 142 4.68 8.61 -9.25
C ASN A 142 3.76 7.38 -9.33
N PHE A 143 4.28 6.20 -9.01
CA PHE A 143 3.48 4.98 -8.92
C PHE A 143 2.36 5.11 -7.87
N LEU A 144 2.70 5.45 -6.63
CA LEU A 144 1.70 5.59 -5.55
C LEU A 144 0.72 6.74 -5.83
N HIS A 145 1.21 7.88 -6.32
CA HIS A 145 0.39 9.04 -6.67
C HIS A 145 -0.56 8.75 -7.84
N SER A 146 -0.15 7.93 -8.82
CA SER A 146 -1.04 7.55 -9.93
C SER A 146 -2.26 6.72 -9.50
N ILE A 147 -2.13 5.98 -8.39
CA ILE A 147 -3.20 5.13 -7.85
C ILE A 147 -4.05 5.90 -6.82
N TYR A 148 -3.37 6.59 -5.89
CA TYR A 148 -3.99 7.16 -4.70
C TYR A 148 -4.16 8.68 -4.77
N GLY A 149 -3.42 9.37 -5.65
CA GLY A 149 -3.38 10.82 -5.70
C GLY A 149 -2.86 11.43 -4.40
N GLY A 150 -3.35 12.63 -4.07
CA GLY A 150 -2.98 13.33 -2.84
C GLY A 150 -1.75 14.22 -2.97
N GLY A 151 -1.07 14.45 -1.85
CA GLY A 151 0.09 15.33 -1.73
C GLY A 151 0.27 15.87 -0.30
N PRO A 152 1.00 16.98 -0.13
CA PRO A 152 1.86 17.61 -1.14
C PRO A 152 3.11 16.77 -1.49
N ILE A 153 3.73 17.10 -2.62
CA ILE A 153 5.07 16.59 -2.95
C ILE A 153 6.07 17.20 -1.97
N VAL A 154 6.88 16.36 -1.33
CA VAL A 154 7.96 16.77 -0.44
C VAL A 154 9.23 16.07 -0.90
N THR A 155 10.28 16.83 -1.18
CA THR A 155 11.56 16.31 -1.65
C THR A 155 12.72 16.85 -0.82
N VAL A 156 13.81 16.08 -0.77
CA VAL A 156 15.09 16.48 -0.20
C VAL A 156 16.20 16.17 -1.19
N ARG A 157 17.25 17.00 -1.20
CA ARG A 157 18.48 16.70 -1.94
C ARG A 157 19.47 16.08 -0.97
N PRO A 158 20.04 14.89 -1.25
CA PRO A 158 21.11 14.37 -0.43
C PRO A 158 22.29 15.34 -0.48
N ASN A 159 22.78 15.70 0.70
CA ASN A 159 23.92 16.59 0.82
C ASN A 159 25.17 15.75 0.56
N ILE A 160 25.70 15.80 -0.67
CA ILE A 160 27.03 15.26 -0.95
C ILE A 160 28.01 16.21 -0.25
N SER A 161 28.34 15.93 1.00
CA SER A 161 29.49 16.57 1.63
C SER A 161 30.70 16.24 0.76
N HIS A 162 31.22 17.24 0.06
CA HIS A 162 32.56 17.23 -0.53
C HIS A 162 33.57 16.91 0.58
N GLN A 163 33.81 15.64 0.87
CA GLN A 163 34.88 15.18 1.76
C GLN A 163 36.19 14.90 1.00
N GLU A 164 36.24 15.10 -0.32
CA GLU A 164 37.43 14.85 -1.14
C GLU A 164 38.29 16.09 -1.41
N ALA A 165 37.93 17.27 -0.89
CA ALA A 165 38.72 18.50 -1.10
C ALA A 165 39.78 18.77 -0.01
N GLU A 166 39.74 18.07 1.14
CA GLU A 166 40.69 18.29 2.25
C GLU A 166 41.82 17.24 2.33
N SER A 167 41.77 16.14 1.57
CA SER A 167 42.84 15.12 1.58
C SER A 167 44.00 15.39 0.60
N LEU A 168 43.86 16.34 -0.32
CA LEU A 168 44.90 16.66 -1.33
C LEU A 168 45.79 17.86 -0.96
N LEU A 169 45.58 18.49 0.20
CA LEU A 169 46.36 19.65 0.66
C LEU A 169 47.37 19.32 1.78
N SER A 170 47.48 18.05 2.21
CA SER A 170 48.44 17.62 3.23
C SER A 170 49.70 16.93 2.69
N GLU A 171 49.84 16.69 1.38
CA GLU A 171 51.12 16.26 0.80
C GLU A 171 52.00 17.46 0.43
N GLY A 172 52.25 18.29 1.45
CA GLY A 172 53.28 19.32 1.40
C GLY A 172 54.66 18.71 1.62
N LYS A 173 55.45 18.67 0.55
CA LYS A 173 56.86 19.11 0.56
C LYS A 173 57.80 18.35 1.53
N ILE A 174 58.35 17.22 1.09
CA ILE A 174 59.68 16.80 1.58
C ILE A 174 60.70 17.32 0.57
N GLU A 175 61.30 18.44 0.95
CA GLU A 175 62.35 19.16 0.24
C GLU A 175 63.65 18.36 0.33
N VAL A 176 64.27 18.13 -0.84
CA VAL A 176 65.63 17.60 -0.96
C VAL A 176 66.59 18.68 -0.49
N GLU A 177 67.46 18.39 0.47
CA GLU A 177 68.67 19.17 0.63
C GLU A 177 69.88 18.32 1.06
N THR A 178 71.03 18.79 0.59
CA THR A 178 72.25 18.06 0.29
C THR A 178 73.38 18.54 1.22
N ARG A 179 74.28 17.61 1.57
CA ARG A 179 75.72 17.77 1.93
C ARG A 179 76.18 18.13 3.36
N SER A 180 77.13 17.28 3.80
CA SER A 180 78.43 17.54 4.44
C SER A 180 78.52 17.73 5.96
N ILE A 181 79.15 16.78 6.67
CA ILE A 181 80.61 16.66 6.92
C ILE A 181 80.95 15.17 7.04
#